data_AF-A0A9X9ACA4-F1
#
_entry.id   AF-A0A9X9ACA4-F1
#
_cell.length_a   1.000
_cell.length_b   1.000
_cell.length_c   1.000
_cell.angle_alpha   90.00
_cell.angle_beta   90.00
_cell.angle_gamma   90.00
#
_symmetry.space_group_name_H-M   'P 1'
#
loop_
_entity.id
_entity.type
_entity.pdbx_description
1 polymer ?
#
loop_
_entity_poly.entity_id
_entity_poly.type
_entity_poly.pdbx_seq_one_letter_code
_entity_poly.pdbx_strand_id
1 'polypeptide(L)' 'VSYINLFVNGILQPQPLYEVSAGKLTLLDTQPPSQGSSIILQFIIIN' A
#
# COMPACT_ATOMS: atom_id res chain seq x y z
N VAL A 1 -9.48 -14.54 7.19
CA VAL A 1 -9.11 -13.86 5.91
C VAL A 1 -8.37 -12.57 6.24
N SER A 2 -7.34 -12.19 5.49
CA SER A 2 -6.61 -10.93 5.67
C SER A 2 -6.77 -10.01 4.46
N TYR A 3 -7.03 -8.73 4.71
CA TYR A 3 -7.08 -7.68 3.69
C TYR A 3 -5.99 -6.66 3.96
N ILE A 4 -5.29 -6.28 2.90
CA ILE A 4 -4.25 -5.26 2.91
C ILE A 4 -4.64 -4.20 1.90
N ASN A 5 -4.91 -2.99 2.36
CA ASN A 5 -5.20 -1.86 1.49
C ASN A 5 -4.08 -0.85 1.60
N LEU A 6 -3.51 -0.46 0.47
CA LEU A 6 -2.57 0.64 0.38
C LEU A 6 -3.28 1.86 -0.18
N PHE A 7 -3.17 2.99 0.52
CA PHE A 7 -3.60 4.29 0.01
C PHE A 7 -2.40 5.18 -0.20
N VAL A 8 -2.31 5.79 -1.39
CA VAL A 8 -1.30 6.80 -1.72
C VAL A 8 -2.04 8.09 -2.06
N ASN A 9 -1.74 9.15 -1.32
CA ASN A 9 -2.44 10.44 -1.43
C ASN A 9 -3.97 10.31 -1.36
N GLY A 10 -4.47 9.39 -0.51
CA GLY A 10 -5.89 9.10 -0.35
C GLY A 10 -6.52 8.15 -1.39
N ILE A 11 -5.78 7.71 -2.41
CA ILE A 11 -6.28 6.83 -3.47
C ILE A 11 -5.89 5.37 -3.18
N LEU A 12 -6.86 4.46 -3.21
CA LEU A 12 -6.64 3.01 -3.07
C LEU A 12 -5.80 2.49 -4.24
N GLN A 13 -4.68 1.85 -3.92
CA GLN A 13 -3.78 1.25 -4.90
C GLN A 13 -4.22 -0.18 -5.22
N PRO A 14 -4.20 -0.59 -6.50
CA PRO A 14 -4.41 -1.98 -6.89
C PRO A 14 -3.36 -2.93 -6.30
N GLN A 15 -3.79 -4.12 -5.87
CA GLN A 15 -2.93 -5.11 -5.22
C GLN A 15 -1.66 -5.49 -6.01
N PRO A 16 -1.66 -5.58 -7.36
CA PRO A 16 -0.44 -5.91 -8.11
C PRO A 16 0.63 -4.81 -8.07
N LEU A 17 0.31 -3.59 -7.63
CA LEU A 17 1.24 -2.45 -7.65
C LEU A 17 2.08 -2.34 -6.37
N TYR A 18 1.91 -3.24 -5.41
CA TYR A 18 2.69 -3.21 -4.18
C TYR A 18 2.85 -4.59 -3.55
N GLU A 19 3.94 -4.72 -2.80
CA GLU A 19 4.22 -5.87 -1.96
C GLU A 19 4.44 -5.43 -0.52
N VAL A 20 3.91 -6.24 0.41
CA VAL A 20 4.08 -6.02 1.85
C VAL A 20 4.78 -7.23 2.45
N SER A 21 5.86 -6.97 3.16
CA SER A 21 6.55 -7.93 4.00
C SER A 21 6.87 -7.32 5.36
N ALA A 22 7.34 -8.15 6.30
CA ALA A 22 7.64 -7.67 7.64
C ALA A 22 8.65 -6.52 7.60
N GLY A 23 8.22 -5.34 8.08
CA GLY A 23 9.05 -4.13 8.10
C GLY A 23 9.27 -3.45 6.75
N LYS A 24 8.61 -3.89 5.66
CA LYS A 24 8.83 -3.34 4.32
C LYS A 24 7.56 -3.25 3.49
N LEU A 25 7.36 -2.07 2.91
CA LEU A 25 6.41 -1.82 1.82
C LEU A 25 7.23 -1.52 0.56
N THR A 26 7.01 -2.29 -0.51
CA THR A 26 7.60 -2.04 -1.84
C THR A 26 6.50 -1.56 -2.78
N LEU A 27 6.71 -0.41 -3.41
CA LEU A 27 5.87 0.05 -4.52
C LEU A 27 6.48 -0.51 -5.81
N LEU A 28 5.67 -1.22 -6.59
CA LEU A 28 6.06 -1.84 -7.86
C LEU A 28 5.67 -0.97 -9.07
N ASP A 29 5.09 0.20 -8.82
CA ASP A 29 4.83 1.19 -9.87
C ASP A 29 6.15 1.76 -10.42
N THR A 30 6.16 2.03 -11.72
CA THR A 30 7.23 2.72 -12.43
C THR A 30 7.42 4.17 -12.00
N GLN A 31 6.39 4.80 -11.41
CA GLN A 31 6.46 6.18 -10.92
C GLN A 31 6.35 6.23 -9.39
N PRO A 32 7.27 6.92 -8.71
CA PRO A 32 7.15 7.11 -7.27
C PRO A 32 5.98 8.05 -6.94
N PRO A 33 5.39 7.94 -5.72
CA PRO A 33 4.44 8.93 -5.24
C PRO A 33 5.03 10.34 -5.28
N SER A 34 4.18 11.34 -5.50
CA SER A 34 4.60 12.73 -5.45
C SER A 34 5.21 13.07 -4.09
N GLN A 35 6.25 13.90 -4.09
CA GLN A 35 6.92 14.31 -2.86
C GLN A 35 5.93 14.87 -1.83
N GLY A 36 6.01 14.37 -0.59
CA GLY A 36 5.11 14.77 0.50
C GLY A 36 3.75 14.06 0.51
N SER A 37 3.46 13.17 -0.45
CA SER A 37 2.22 12.38 -0.45
C SER A 37 2.13 11.49 0.78
N SER A 38 0.95 11.42 1.40
CA SER A 38 0.70 10.49 2.49
C SER A 38 0.62 9.05 1.95
N ILE A 39 1.25 8.13 2.67
CA ILE A 39 1.19 6.69 2.42
C ILE A 39 0.55 6.04 3.65
N ILE A 40 -0.58 5.37 3.45
CA ILE A 40 -1.31 4.70 4.52
C ILE A 40 -1.46 3.23 4.16
N LEU A 41 -0.95 2.36 5.02
CA LEU A 41 -1.13 0.92 4.91
C LEU A 41 -2.14 0.48 5.97
N GLN A 42 -3.28 -0.04 5.53
CA GLN A 42 -4.32 -0.59 6.40
C GLN A 42 -4.29 -2.11 6.36
N PHE A 43 -4.38 -2.73 7.54
CA PHE A 43 -4.41 -4.17 7.70
C PHE A 43 -5.66 -4.61 8.46
N ILE A 44 -6.43 -5.55 7.90
CA ILE A 44 -7.62 -6.13 8.53
C ILE A 44 -7.45 -7.64 8.54
N ILE A 45 -7.51 -8.25 9.73
CA ILE A 45 -7.64 -9.70 9.89
C ILE A 45 -9.05 -9.97 10.41
N ILE A 46 -9.78 -10.86 9.71
CA ILE A 46 -11.06 -11.40 10.18
C ILE A 46 -10.84 -12.88 10.52
N ASN A 47 -11.12 -13.23 11.78
CA ASN A 47 -11.06 -14.59 12.32
C ASN A 47 -12.39 -15.30 12.17
#